data_AF-A0A956E3G7-F1
#
_entry.id   AF-A0A956E3G7-F1
#
_cell.length_a   1.000
_cell.length_b   1.000
_cell.length_c   1.000
_cell.angle_alpha   90.00
_cell.angle_beta   90.00
_cell.angle_gamma   90.00
#
_symmetry.space_group_name_H-M   'P 1'
#
loop_
_entity.id
_entity.type
_entity.pdbx_description
1 polymer ?
#
loop_
_entity_poly.entity_id
_entity_poly.type
_entity_poly.pdbx_seq_one_letter_code
_entity_poly.pdbx_strand_id
1 'polypeptide(L)'
;DPTFGSGGTGGTGGSAGAGGTGGGVSALCNEYCDEVLTNCTGELVQYPNREQCLSICAAIPVGDGPAGNTMTCRLQQAINARTSGEPVEHCSAAGPGGANATGLAICGSNCEGYCGLMANVCPEAFGSIGACLQECSGLPDLGGFNSGIDKGNSVQCRLWHVSAATQATFPHCEHAAGAQPCDPGTPGPGESGGAGGTSAGGTGGTSAGGTGGSAGGAGGA
;
A
#
# COMPACT_ATOMS: atom_id res chain seq x y z
N ASP A 1 30.86 33.42 37.22
CA ASP A 1 29.44 33.73 37.02
C ASP A 1 29.33 34.75 35.88
N PRO A 2 29.04 34.33 34.64
CA PRO A 2 28.61 35.24 33.60
C PRO A 2 27.10 35.13 33.39
N THR A 3 26.44 36.28 33.56
CA THR A 3 25.04 36.59 33.28
C THR A 3 24.64 36.22 31.84
N PHE A 4 23.68 35.30 31.71
CA PHE A 4 22.96 35.04 30.46
C PHE A 4 21.81 36.03 30.29
N GLY A 5 21.88 36.83 29.22
CA GLY A 5 20.81 37.75 28.80
C GLY A 5 19.71 37.04 28.03
N SER A 6 18.47 37.32 28.40
CA SER A 6 17.24 36.91 27.73
C SER A 6 16.86 37.85 26.59
N GLY A 7 16.28 37.29 25.53
CA GLY A 7 15.50 38.00 24.49
C GLY A 7 15.61 37.24 23.16
N GLY A 8 14.55 36.87 22.45
CA GLY A 8 13.11 37.02 22.59
C GLY A 8 12.45 36.37 21.37
N THR A 9 11.16 36.02 21.51
CA THR A 9 10.07 35.96 20.49
C THR A 9 10.41 35.51 19.05
N GLY A 10 9.79 34.51 18.44
CA GLY A 10 8.35 34.23 18.37
C GLY A 10 8.04 33.82 16.92
N GLY A 11 7.10 32.90 16.71
CA GLY A 11 6.74 32.46 15.35
C GLY A 11 5.97 31.15 15.31
N THR A 12 4.75 31.16 15.85
CA THR A 12 3.70 30.18 15.56
C THR A 12 3.30 30.27 14.09
N GLY A 13 3.28 29.14 13.38
CA GLY A 13 2.82 29.07 11.99
C GLY A 13 2.43 27.65 11.61
N GLY A 14 1.47 27.08 12.34
CA GLY A 14 0.75 25.90 11.89
C GLY A 14 -0.28 26.32 10.85
N SER A 15 -0.27 25.64 9.70
CA SER A 15 -1.38 25.65 8.76
C SER A 15 -1.63 24.22 8.29
N ALA A 16 -2.50 23.54 9.05
CA ALA A 16 -3.28 22.44 8.52
C ALA A 16 -4.22 23.02 7.45
N GLY A 17 -3.96 22.73 6.18
CA GLY A 17 -4.85 23.04 5.08
C GLY A 17 -5.82 21.88 4.85
N ALA A 18 -6.85 21.78 5.68
CA ALA A 18 -8.01 20.95 5.40
C ALA A 18 -9.04 21.76 4.57
N GLY A 19 -9.59 21.13 3.53
CA GLY A 19 -10.93 21.46 3.03
C GLY A 19 -11.02 22.35 1.79
N GLY A 20 -10.76 21.78 0.62
CA GLY A 20 -11.28 22.28 -0.66
C GLY A 20 -12.43 21.38 -1.14
N THR A 21 -13.62 21.55 -0.55
CA THR A 21 -14.82 20.82 -0.97
C THR A 21 -15.41 21.51 -2.19
N GLY A 22 -15.13 20.96 -3.38
CA GLY A 22 -15.62 21.42 -4.68
C GLY A 22 -14.53 22.08 -5.51
N GLY A 23 -13.89 21.33 -6.41
CA GLY A 23 -12.88 21.89 -7.29
C GLY A 23 -12.45 20.86 -8.32
N GLY A 24 -12.40 21.26 -9.59
CA GLY A 24 -11.97 20.40 -10.67
C GLY A 24 -10.61 19.75 -10.42
N VAL A 25 -10.29 18.77 -11.26
CA VAL A 25 -9.01 18.09 -11.30
C VAL A 25 -7.85 19.08 -11.12
N SER A 26 -6.99 18.84 -10.12
CA SER A 26 -5.88 19.75 -9.82
C SER A 26 -4.93 19.85 -11.04
N ALA A 27 -4.23 20.99 -11.16
CA ALA A 27 -3.22 21.15 -12.21
C ALA A 27 -2.16 20.03 -12.13
N LEU A 28 -1.77 19.65 -10.92
CA LEU A 28 -0.85 18.54 -10.65
C LEU A 28 -1.38 17.21 -11.21
N CYS A 29 -2.66 16.88 -10.97
CA CYS A 29 -3.24 15.64 -11.49
C CYS A 29 -3.32 15.63 -13.02
N ASN A 30 -3.62 16.77 -13.64
CA ASN A 30 -3.60 16.87 -15.09
C ASN A 30 -2.19 16.63 -15.65
N GLU A 31 -1.19 17.31 -15.11
CA GLU A 31 0.22 17.16 -15.52
C GLU A 31 0.70 15.72 -15.32
N TYR A 32 0.45 15.14 -14.15
CA TYR A 32 0.77 13.75 -13.86
C TYR A 32 0.13 12.80 -14.86
N CYS A 33 -1.17 12.96 -15.13
CA CYS A 33 -1.86 12.07 -16.05
C CYS A 33 -1.46 12.26 -17.50
N ASP A 34 -1.09 13.47 -17.91
CA ASP A 34 -0.47 13.70 -19.23
C ASP A 34 0.86 12.94 -19.31
N GLU A 35 1.70 13.06 -18.29
CA GLU A 35 3.04 12.46 -18.28
C GLU A 35 3.03 10.94 -18.21
N VAL A 36 2.27 10.36 -17.27
CA VAL A 36 2.24 8.90 -17.10
C VAL A 36 1.60 8.21 -18.30
N LEU A 37 0.53 8.78 -18.88
CA LEU A 37 -0.11 8.17 -20.06
C LEU A 37 0.72 8.33 -21.33
N THR A 38 1.56 9.36 -21.42
CA THR A 38 2.47 9.56 -22.55
C THR A 38 3.70 8.65 -22.44
N ASN A 39 4.29 8.56 -21.25
CA ASN A 39 5.60 7.93 -21.08
C ASN A 39 5.50 6.44 -20.70
N CYS A 40 4.40 6.00 -20.10
CA CYS A 40 4.21 4.63 -19.60
C CYS A 40 3.13 3.90 -20.43
N THR A 41 3.57 3.30 -21.54
CA THR A 41 2.71 2.65 -22.53
C THR A 41 3.08 1.18 -22.72
N GLY A 42 2.28 0.42 -23.50
CA GLY A 42 2.50 -1.01 -23.72
C GLY A 42 2.45 -1.83 -22.43
N GLU A 43 3.49 -2.61 -22.15
CA GLU A 43 3.61 -3.40 -20.91
C GLU A 43 3.82 -2.53 -19.66
N LEU A 44 4.16 -1.25 -19.83
CA LEU A 44 4.37 -0.31 -18.75
C LEU A 44 3.13 0.52 -18.42
N VAL A 45 1.98 0.25 -19.03
CA VAL A 45 0.73 0.97 -18.73
C VAL A 45 0.40 0.90 -17.24
N GLN A 46 0.23 2.08 -16.64
CA GLN A 46 -0.19 2.24 -15.25
C GLN A 46 -1.71 2.43 -15.12
N TYR A 47 -2.33 3.07 -16.12
CA TYR A 47 -3.78 3.29 -16.16
C TYR A 47 -4.32 3.06 -17.58
N PRO A 48 -5.45 2.35 -17.73
CA PRO A 48 -6.07 2.10 -19.02
C PRO A 48 -6.61 3.38 -19.69
N ASN A 49 -6.93 4.42 -18.92
CA ASN A 49 -7.43 5.68 -19.45
C ASN A 49 -7.19 6.86 -18.50
N ARG A 50 -7.44 8.07 -19.02
CA ARG A 50 -7.27 9.33 -18.30
C ARG A 50 -8.20 9.46 -17.09
N GLU A 51 -9.45 9.04 -17.21
CA GLU A 51 -10.44 9.17 -16.14
C GLU A 51 -10.01 8.40 -14.89
N GLN A 52 -9.53 7.16 -15.06
CA GLN A 52 -8.99 6.38 -13.96
C GLN A 52 -7.74 7.00 -13.35
N CYS A 53 -6.81 7.49 -14.19
CA CYS A 53 -5.61 8.16 -13.71
C CYS A 53 -5.95 9.38 -12.83
N LEU A 54 -6.89 10.21 -13.28
CA LEU A 54 -7.32 11.40 -12.54
C LEU A 54 -8.03 11.03 -11.23
N SER A 55 -8.83 9.97 -11.25
CA SER A 55 -9.53 9.47 -10.06
C SER A 55 -8.55 8.94 -9.01
N ILE A 56 -7.51 8.21 -9.43
CA ILE A 56 -6.45 7.73 -8.53
C ILE A 56 -5.62 8.90 -8.00
N CYS A 57 -5.28 9.87 -8.84
CA CYS A 57 -4.53 11.04 -8.41
C CYS A 57 -5.24 11.80 -7.29
N ALA A 58 -6.56 11.96 -7.38
CA ALA A 58 -7.35 12.60 -6.33
C ALA A 58 -7.37 11.81 -5.01
N ALA A 59 -7.10 10.50 -5.04
CA ALA A 59 -7.08 9.62 -3.87
C ALA A 59 -5.69 9.48 -3.23
N ILE A 60 -4.65 10.10 -3.78
CA ILE A 60 -3.28 10.07 -3.24
C ILE A 60 -2.92 11.45 -2.70
N PRO A 61 -2.30 11.57 -1.51
CA PRO A 61 -1.85 12.85 -0.98
C PRO A 61 -0.90 13.58 -1.94
N VAL A 62 -1.03 14.90 -2.06
CA VAL A 62 -0.16 15.71 -2.93
C VAL A 62 1.31 15.59 -2.53
N GLY A 63 1.61 15.79 -1.24
CA GLY A 63 2.96 15.79 -0.69
C GLY A 63 3.80 17.01 -1.08
N ASP A 64 4.71 17.40 -0.20
CA ASP A 64 5.52 18.63 -0.36
C ASP A 64 6.90 18.37 -1.01
N GLY A 65 7.16 17.15 -1.50
CA GLY A 65 8.47 16.78 -2.04
C GLY A 65 8.48 15.50 -2.87
N PRO A 66 9.64 15.13 -3.46
CA PRO A 66 9.76 14.06 -4.45
C PRO A 66 9.89 12.66 -3.81
N ALA A 67 9.46 12.49 -2.56
CA ALA A 67 9.59 11.24 -1.81
C ALA A 67 8.28 10.93 -1.05
N GLY A 68 8.17 9.69 -0.61
CA GLY A 68 7.00 9.18 0.12
C GLY A 68 5.81 8.88 -0.78
N ASN A 69 4.72 8.39 -0.17
CA ASN A 69 3.49 8.00 -0.85
C ASN A 69 2.65 9.21 -1.30
N THR A 70 3.14 9.90 -2.33
CA THR A 70 2.63 11.20 -2.75
C THR A 70 2.50 11.33 -4.27
N MET A 71 1.67 12.28 -4.72
CA MET A 71 1.53 12.62 -6.14
C MET A 71 2.72 13.39 -6.69
N THR A 72 3.36 14.25 -5.90
CA THR A 72 4.57 14.96 -6.31
C THR A 72 5.70 13.98 -6.64
N CYS A 73 5.87 12.92 -5.85
CA CYS A 73 6.83 11.85 -6.18
C CYS A 73 6.46 11.13 -7.48
N ARG A 74 5.19 10.75 -7.65
CA ARG A 74 4.72 9.99 -8.84
C ARG A 74 4.84 10.79 -10.13
N LEU A 75 4.56 12.09 -10.11
CA LEU A 75 4.84 12.99 -11.24
C LEU A 75 6.32 12.98 -11.61
N GLN A 76 7.22 13.08 -10.62
CA GLN A 76 8.65 13.04 -10.89
C GLN A 76 9.06 11.71 -11.54
N GLN A 77 8.49 10.58 -11.10
CA GLN A 77 8.75 9.28 -11.73
C GLN A 77 8.19 9.22 -13.16
N ALA A 78 6.98 9.72 -13.41
CA ALA A 78 6.41 9.77 -14.75
C ALA A 78 7.27 10.60 -15.72
N ILE A 79 7.87 11.70 -15.25
CA ILE A 79 8.84 12.51 -16.00
C ILE A 79 10.15 11.73 -16.20
N ASN A 80 10.67 11.07 -15.16
CA ASN A 80 11.92 10.32 -15.25
C ASN A 80 11.85 9.13 -16.21
N ALA A 81 10.66 8.56 -16.42
CA ALA A 81 10.44 7.48 -17.38
C ALA A 81 10.87 7.86 -18.80
N ARG A 82 10.75 9.14 -19.21
CA ARG A 82 11.23 9.62 -20.51
C ARG A 82 12.70 10.09 -20.53
N THR A 83 13.26 10.52 -19.40
CA THR A 83 14.56 11.22 -19.37
C THR A 83 15.74 10.37 -18.91
N SER A 84 15.50 9.30 -18.13
CA SER A 84 16.56 8.51 -17.48
C SER A 84 17.16 7.41 -18.34
N GLY A 85 16.41 6.90 -19.33
CA GLY A 85 16.72 5.65 -20.01
C GLY A 85 16.24 4.38 -19.30
N GLU A 86 15.59 4.50 -18.14
CA GLU A 86 15.11 3.37 -17.30
C GLU A 86 13.58 3.40 -17.14
N PRO A 87 12.78 3.35 -18.23
CA PRO A 87 11.33 3.54 -18.16
C PRO A 87 10.63 2.48 -17.32
N VAL A 88 11.15 1.25 -17.25
CA VAL A 88 10.55 0.17 -16.45
C VAL A 88 10.54 0.53 -14.96
N GLU A 89 11.68 1.00 -14.44
CA GLU A 89 11.84 1.36 -13.03
C GLU A 89 10.93 2.54 -12.65
N HIS A 90 10.89 3.54 -13.52
CA HIS A 90 10.16 4.77 -13.27
C HIS A 90 8.65 4.63 -13.50
N CYS A 91 8.21 3.88 -14.50
CA CYS A 91 6.79 3.69 -14.74
C CYS A 91 6.11 2.91 -13.61
N SER A 92 6.74 1.84 -13.12
CA SER A 92 6.22 1.12 -11.94
C SER A 92 6.14 2.04 -10.72
N ALA A 93 7.17 2.84 -10.46
CA ALA A 93 7.20 3.78 -9.33
C ALA A 93 6.20 4.95 -9.49
N ALA A 94 5.86 5.32 -10.72
CA ALA A 94 4.83 6.31 -11.02
C ALA A 94 3.41 5.77 -10.78
N GLY A 95 3.23 4.45 -10.69
CA GLY A 95 1.94 3.78 -10.55
C GLY A 95 1.28 3.92 -9.17
N PRO A 96 0.12 3.28 -8.97
CA PRO A 96 -0.65 3.35 -7.72
C PRO A 96 0.14 2.82 -6.51
N GLY A 97 0.94 1.76 -6.69
CA GLY A 97 1.75 1.15 -5.62
C GLY A 97 2.95 1.98 -5.17
N GLY A 98 3.57 2.77 -6.06
CA GLY A 98 4.72 3.63 -5.75
C GLY A 98 6.09 2.91 -5.69
N ALA A 99 6.11 1.59 -5.79
CA ALA A 99 7.34 0.80 -5.86
C ALA A 99 7.84 0.64 -7.31
N ASN A 100 9.16 0.51 -7.49
CA ASN A 100 9.76 0.26 -8.81
C ASN A 100 9.53 -1.19 -9.29
N ALA A 101 10.15 -1.55 -10.42
CA ALA A 101 10.03 -2.86 -11.05
C ALA A 101 10.40 -4.03 -10.11
N THR A 102 11.32 -3.79 -9.16
CA THR A 102 11.81 -4.78 -8.19
C THR A 102 11.02 -4.81 -6.87
N GLY A 103 9.99 -3.96 -6.72
CA GLY A 103 9.25 -3.80 -5.46
C GLY A 103 9.94 -2.90 -4.44
N LEU A 104 11.04 -2.22 -4.82
CA LEU A 104 11.70 -1.24 -3.97
C LEU A 104 10.82 0.01 -3.85
N ALA A 105 10.60 0.47 -2.61
CA ALA A 105 9.81 1.66 -2.32
C ALA A 105 10.51 2.93 -2.83
N ILE A 106 9.97 3.56 -3.87
CA ILE A 106 10.47 4.83 -4.41
C ILE A 106 9.54 5.97 -3.99
N CYS A 107 8.27 5.86 -4.35
CA CYS A 107 7.18 6.74 -3.93
C CYS A 107 6.29 6.05 -2.90
N GLY A 108 6.90 5.26 -2.00
CA GLY A 108 6.21 4.34 -1.09
C GLY A 108 6.33 2.88 -1.54
N SER A 109 6.11 1.96 -0.61
CA SER A 109 5.98 0.52 -0.89
C SER A 109 4.61 0.20 -1.49
N ASN A 110 4.50 -0.92 -2.19
CA ASN A 110 3.21 -1.38 -2.74
C ASN A 110 2.12 -1.46 -1.67
N CYS A 111 2.44 -1.88 -0.45
CA CYS A 111 1.49 -1.92 0.66
C CYS A 111 1.09 -0.54 1.19
N GLU A 112 2.01 0.43 1.26
CA GLU A 112 1.66 1.81 1.61
C GLU A 112 0.76 2.45 0.55
N GLY A 113 1.08 2.25 -0.73
CA GLY A 113 0.25 2.70 -1.86
C GLY A 113 -1.15 2.09 -1.81
N TYR A 114 -1.22 0.76 -1.70
CA TYR A 114 -2.46 -0.01 -1.62
C TYR A 114 -3.32 0.41 -0.42
N CYS A 115 -2.77 0.45 0.80
CA CYS A 115 -3.54 0.76 1.99
C CYS A 115 -3.94 2.23 2.09
N GLY A 116 -3.13 3.15 1.54
CA GLY A 116 -3.53 4.55 1.39
C GLY A 116 -4.74 4.69 0.46
N LEU A 117 -4.71 3.99 -0.69
CA LEU A 117 -5.84 3.96 -1.62
C LEU A 117 -7.07 3.29 -1.00
N MET A 118 -6.93 2.16 -0.32
CA MET A 118 -8.06 1.49 0.33
C MET A 118 -8.73 2.38 1.38
N ALA A 119 -7.95 3.11 2.19
CA ALA A 119 -8.51 4.03 3.17
C ALA A 119 -9.33 5.17 2.54
N ASN A 120 -8.96 5.61 1.33
CA ASN A 120 -9.63 6.72 0.64
C ASN A 120 -10.77 6.26 -0.30
N VAL A 121 -10.66 5.08 -0.89
CA VAL A 121 -11.59 4.56 -1.93
C VAL A 121 -12.57 3.54 -1.38
N CYS A 122 -12.13 2.70 -0.43
CA CYS A 122 -12.89 1.59 0.15
C CYS A 122 -12.80 1.62 1.68
N PRO A 123 -13.24 2.71 2.36
CA PRO A 123 -12.96 2.94 3.78
C PRO A 123 -13.56 1.89 4.73
N GLU A 124 -14.55 1.12 4.27
CA GLU A 124 -15.22 0.07 5.05
C GLU A 124 -14.50 -1.29 4.97
N ALA A 125 -13.55 -1.46 4.04
CA ALA A 125 -12.88 -2.73 3.82
C ALA A 125 -11.92 -3.12 4.96
N PHE A 126 -11.33 -2.13 5.63
CA PHE A 126 -10.39 -2.35 6.73
C PHE A 126 -10.73 -1.46 7.92
N GLY A 127 -10.64 -2.00 9.14
CA GLY A 127 -10.88 -1.22 10.35
C GLY A 127 -9.83 -0.14 10.63
N SER A 128 -8.65 -0.22 10.01
CA SER A 128 -7.61 0.82 10.06
C SER A 128 -6.54 0.61 8.98
N ILE A 129 -5.74 1.64 8.70
CA ILE A 129 -4.54 1.52 7.85
C ILE A 129 -3.57 0.47 8.40
N GLY A 130 -3.40 0.39 9.73
CA GLY A 130 -2.53 -0.60 10.36
C GLY A 130 -2.98 -2.04 10.13
N ALA A 131 -4.29 -2.30 10.19
CA ALA A 131 -4.87 -3.60 9.87
C ALA A 131 -4.66 -3.97 8.39
N CYS A 132 -4.87 -3.00 7.49
CA CYS A 132 -4.59 -3.20 6.06
C CYS A 132 -3.11 -3.54 5.80
N LEU A 133 -2.18 -2.80 6.41
CA LEU A 133 -0.74 -3.02 6.23
C LEU A 133 -0.33 -4.40 6.75
N GLN A 134 -0.90 -4.84 7.87
CA GLN A 134 -0.66 -6.17 8.42
C GLN A 134 -1.10 -7.25 7.44
N GLU A 135 -2.32 -7.16 6.89
CA GLU A 135 -2.79 -8.12 5.88
C GLU A 135 -1.93 -8.08 4.61
N CYS A 136 -1.63 -6.87 4.12
CA CYS A 136 -0.84 -6.69 2.91
C CYS A 136 0.55 -7.31 3.01
N SER A 137 1.18 -7.26 4.19
CA SER A 137 2.51 -7.86 4.41
C SER A 137 2.54 -9.39 4.22
N GLY A 138 1.38 -10.05 4.24
CA GLY A 138 1.24 -11.48 3.95
C GLY A 138 1.01 -11.80 2.48
N LEU A 139 0.85 -10.80 1.61
CA LEU A 139 0.59 -11.00 0.18
C LEU A 139 1.90 -11.18 -0.61
N PRO A 140 1.89 -12.02 -1.64
CA PRO A 140 2.94 -12.01 -2.66
C PRO A 140 3.07 -10.60 -3.28
N ASP A 141 4.30 -10.09 -3.27
CA ASP A 141 4.69 -8.89 -3.99
C ASP A 141 5.44 -9.30 -5.27
N LEU A 142 4.82 -9.03 -6.42
CA LEU A 142 5.36 -9.34 -7.73
C LEU A 142 6.29 -8.23 -8.27
N GLY A 143 6.60 -7.22 -7.46
CA GLY A 143 7.44 -6.08 -7.80
C GLY A 143 6.64 -4.91 -8.36
N GLY A 144 7.01 -4.44 -9.54
CA GLY A 144 6.38 -3.28 -10.17
C GLY A 144 4.92 -3.51 -10.55
N PHE A 145 4.10 -2.48 -10.36
CA PHE A 145 2.72 -2.51 -10.86
C PHE A 145 2.68 -2.35 -12.40
N ASN A 146 1.77 -3.10 -13.02
CA ASN A 146 1.27 -2.85 -14.37
C ASN A 146 -0.23 -3.19 -14.41
N SER A 147 -0.97 -2.56 -15.33
CA SER A 147 -2.43 -2.71 -15.41
C SER A 147 -2.93 -4.07 -15.93
N GLY A 148 -2.03 -5.03 -16.22
CA GLY A 148 -2.36 -6.37 -16.69
C GLY A 148 -2.49 -7.42 -15.58
N ILE A 149 -2.17 -7.08 -14.33
CA ILE A 149 -2.27 -8.00 -13.18
C ILE A 149 -3.62 -7.76 -12.49
N ASP A 150 -4.68 -8.36 -13.01
CA ASP A 150 -6.08 -8.20 -12.56
C ASP A 150 -6.65 -9.45 -11.87
N LYS A 151 -5.81 -10.45 -11.59
CA LYS A 151 -6.21 -11.73 -10.97
C LYS A 151 -5.05 -12.38 -10.21
N GLY A 152 -5.39 -13.35 -9.35
CA GLY A 152 -4.47 -14.08 -8.50
C GLY A 152 -4.17 -13.36 -7.19
N ASN A 153 -3.51 -14.05 -6.26
CA ASN A 153 -3.27 -13.52 -4.92
C ASN A 153 -1.96 -12.73 -4.84
N SER A 154 -2.02 -11.44 -5.17
CA SER A 154 -0.87 -10.53 -5.03
C SER A 154 -1.33 -9.12 -4.64
N VAL A 155 -0.40 -8.33 -4.11
CA VAL A 155 -0.67 -6.89 -3.89
C VAL A 155 -0.93 -6.16 -5.22
N GLN A 156 -0.35 -6.61 -6.33
CA GLN A 156 -0.59 -6.04 -7.66
C GLN A 156 -2.03 -6.26 -8.15
N CYS A 157 -2.60 -7.46 -7.94
CA CYS A 157 -4.02 -7.71 -8.21
C CYS A 157 -4.93 -6.76 -7.42
N ARG A 158 -4.63 -6.60 -6.12
CA ARG A 158 -5.42 -5.73 -5.25
C ARG A 158 -5.25 -4.26 -5.57
N LEU A 159 -4.05 -3.83 -5.97
CA LEU A 159 -3.77 -2.49 -6.49
C LEU A 159 -4.58 -2.20 -7.77
N TRP A 160 -4.70 -3.18 -8.66
CA TRP A 160 -5.54 -3.06 -9.86
C TRP A 160 -6.99 -2.84 -9.46
N HIS A 161 -7.50 -3.66 -8.53
CA HIS A 161 -8.90 -3.58 -8.11
C HIS A 161 -9.23 -2.33 -7.30
N VAL A 162 -8.37 -1.86 -6.38
CA VAL A 162 -8.61 -0.58 -5.70
C VAL A 162 -8.55 0.59 -6.69
N SER A 163 -7.73 0.46 -7.75
CA SER A 163 -7.71 1.45 -8.84
C SER A 163 -9.02 1.44 -9.64
N ALA A 164 -9.59 0.27 -9.91
CA ALA A 164 -10.89 0.16 -10.59
C ALA A 164 -12.05 0.65 -9.71
N ALA A 165 -11.94 0.48 -8.39
CA ALA A 165 -12.94 0.89 -7.41
C ALA A 165 -13.19 2.40 -7.37
N THR A 166 -12.26 3.23 -7.87
CA THR A 166 -12.49 4.68 -7.99
C THR A 166 -13.58 5.04 -9.00
N GLN A 167 -13.86 4.14 -9.94
CA GLN A 167 -14.90 4.33 -10.97
C GLN A 167 -16.13 3.45 -10.70
N ALA A 168 -15.93 2.25 -10.13
CA ALA A 168 -17.02 1.34 -9.78
C ALA A 168 -16.68 0.58 -8.48
N THR A 169 -17.27 1.00 -7.37
CA THR A 169 -16.99 0.43 -6.03
C THR A 169 -17.28 -1.07 -5.96
N PHE A 170 -18.42 -1.53 -6.49
CA PHE A 170 -18.76 -2.95 -6.56
C PHE A 170 -18.50 -3.50 -7.97
N PRO A 171 -17.83 -4.65 -8.12
CA PRO A 171 -17.32 -5.56 -7.07
C PRO A 171 -15.87 -5.24 -6.63
N HIS A 172 -15.30 -4.14 -7.11
CA HIS A 172 -13.85 -3.91 -7.04
C HIS A 172 -13.29 -3.69 -5.64
N CYS A 173 -14.04 -3.08 -4.71
CA CYS A 173 -13.61 -3.01 -3.31
C CYS A 173 -13.53 -4.39 -2.65
N GLU A 174 -14.44 -5.31 -2.97
CA GLU A 174 -14.41 -6.69 -2.43
C GLU A 174 -13.19 -7.44 -2.97
N HIS A 175 -12.93 -7.33 -4.28
CA HIS A 175 -11.75 -7.93 -4.91
C HIS A 175 -10.45 -7.33 -4.37
N ALA A 176 -10.40 -6.00 -4.18
CA ALA A 176 -9.26 -5.33 -3.57
C ALA A 176 -9.05 -5.81 -2.13
N ALA A 177 -10.12 -6.03 -1.36
CA ALA A 177 -10.09 -6.61 -0.03
C ALA A 177 -9.75 -8.12 0.00
N GLY A 178 -9.48 -8.74 -1.17
CA GLY A 178 -9.00 -10.11 -1.27
C GLY A 178 -10.05 -11.15 -1.59
N ALA A 179 -11.26 -10.76 -2.00
CA ALA A 179 -12.18 -11.69 -2.64
C ALA A 179 -11.66 -12.12 -4.03
N GLN A 180 -12.22 -13.19 -4.58
CA GLN A 180 -12.00 -13.58 -5.97
C GLN A 180 -12.22 -12.36 -6.89
N PRO A 181 -11.33 -12.08 -7.85
CA PRO A 181 -10.26 -12.93 -8.36
C PRO A 181 -8.89 -12.75 -7.66
N CYS A 182 -8.77 -11.92 -6.62
CA CYS A 182 -7.50 -11.69 -5.90
C CYS A 182 -7.29 -12.58 -4.65
N ASP A 183 -8.17 -13.54 -4.44
CA ASP A 183 -8.07 -14.50 -3.35
C ASP A 183 -7.01 -15.57 -3.70
N PRO A 184 -6.21 -16.09 -2.73
CA PRO A 184 -5.39 -17.30 -2.91
C PRO A 184 -6.15 -18.49 -3.50
N GLY A 185 -7.48 -18.44 -3.43
CA GLY A 185 -8.33 -19.59 -3.61
C GLY A 185 -8.23 -20.43 -2.35
N THR A 186 -9.36 -20.87 -1.81
CA THR A 186 -9.31 -22.19 -1.20
C THR A 186 -8.81 -23.12 -2.30
N PRO A 187 -7.72 -23.89 -2.11
CA PRO A 187 -7.43 -24.97 -3.04
C PRO A 187 -8.74 -25.73 -3.18
N GLY A 188 -9.24 -25.85 -4.42
CA GLY A 188 -10.44 -26.64 -4.64
C GLY A 188 -10.24 -28.02 -4.00
N PRO A 189 -11.30 -28.77 -3.66
CA PRO A 189 -11.18 -30.05 -2.97
C PRO A 189 -10.35 -31.16 -3.68
N GLY A 190 -9.54 -30.85 -4.71
CA GLY A 190 -8.55 -31.71 -5.34
C GLY A 190 -7.11 -31.16 -5.43
N GLU A 191 -6.79 -29.95 -4.96
CA GLU A 191 -5.42 -29.41 -5.04
C GLU A 191 -4.75 -29.37 -3.66
N SER A 192 -4.32 -30.55 -3.19
CA SER A 192 -3.43 -30.67 -2.04
C SER A 192 -2.01 -30.22 -2.42
N GLY A 193 -1.79 -28.90 -2.46
CA GLY A 193 -0.51 -28.28 -2.79
C GLY A 193 0.08 -27.47 -1.62
N GLY A 194 0.62 -28.17 -0.62
CA GLY A 194 1.78 -27.76 0.19
C GLY A 194 1.91 -26.32 0.72
N ALA A 195 1.61 -26.19 2.02
CA ALA A 195 2.34 -25.43 3.06
C ALA A 195 2.41 -23.89 2.99
N GLY A 196 1.86 -23.23 4.02
CA GLY A 196 2.39 -21.95 4.49
C GLY A 196 1.47 -21.13 5.42
N GLY A 197 1.50 -21.44 6.72
CA GLY A 197 1.26 -20.42 7.76
C GLY A 197 -0.16 -20.28 8.31
N THR A 198 -0.59 -21.22 9.15
CA THR A 198 -1.67 -20.98 10.10
C THR A 198 -1.22 -20.06 11.24
N SER A 199 -1.56 -18.77 11.16
CA SER A 199 -1.71 -17.94 12.36
C SER A 199 -3.13 -18.14 12.92
N ALA A 200 -3.30 -19.21 13.69
CA ALA A 200 -4.48 -19.41 14.53
C ALA A 200 -4.21 -18.89 15.95
N GLY A 201 -5.10 -18.02 16.40
CA GLY A 201 -5.04 -17.32 17.67
C GLY A 201 -4.97 -18.23 18.88
N GLY A 202 -4.16 -17.82 19.85
CA GLY A 202 -4.20 -18.34 21.20
C GLY A 202 -5.46 -17.86 21.91
N THR A 203 -6.31 -18.81 22.29
CA THR A 203 -7.27 -18.63 23.39
C THR A 203 -7.26 -19.87 24.27
N GLY A 204 -7.04 -19.64 25.57
CA GLY A 204 -7.65 -20.36 26.68
C GLY A 204 -7.24 -21.82 26.93
N GLY A 205 -6.56 -22.06 28.05
CA GLY A 205 -6.41 -23.42 28.56
C GLY A 205 -5.58 -23.56 29.83
N THR A 206 -5.89 -22.84 30.90
CA THR A 206 -5.47 -23.25 32.25
C THR A 206 -6.16 -24.56 32.60
N SER A 207 -5.38 -25.62 32.81
CA SER A 207 -5.85 -26.85 33.43
C SER A 207 -4.80 -27.39 34.39
N ALA A 208 -5.29 -27.68 35.59
CA ALA A 208 -4.57 -28.11 36.77
C ALA A 208 -4.23 -29.61 36.72
N GLY A 209 -3.32 -29.99 37.62
CA GLY A 209 -3.32 -31.32 38.24
C GLY A 209 -2.25 -32.27 37.73
N GLY A 210 -1.31 -32.62 38.61
CA GLY A 210 -0.31 -33.64 38.34
C GLY A 210 0.68 -33.83 39.48
N THR A 211 0.20 -34.35 40.61
CA THR A 211 1.00 -34.88 41.72
C THR A 211 1.92 -36.00 41.27
N GLY A 212 3.18 -35.99 41.71
CA GLY A 212 4.10 -37.13 41.57
C GLY A 212 5.35 -36.93 42.41
N GLY A 213 5.34 -37.48 43.63
CA GLY A 213 6.50 -37.50 44.52
C GLY A 213 7.56 -38.53 44.10
N SER A 214 8.78 -38.32 44.57
CA SER A 214 9.73 -39.41 44.83
C SER A 214 10.75 -38.96 45.88
N ALA A 215 10.90 -39.82 46.88
CA ALA A 215 11.83 -39.71 48.00
C ALA A 215 13.17 -40.38 47.66
N GLY A 216 14.21 -40.03 48.44
CA GLY A 216 15.52 -40.69 48.47
C GLY A 216 16.66 -39.69 48.23
N GLY A 217 17.68 -39.55 49.07
CA GLY A 217 18.14 -40.42 50.14
C GLY A 217 19.17 -39.71 51.03
N ALA A 218 19.55 -40.43 52.09
CA ALA A 218 20.46 -40.01 53.15
C ALA A 218 21.95 -40.25 52.82
N GLY A 219 22.82 -39.61 53.61
CA GLY A 219 24.26 -39.86 53.73
C GLY A 219 25.08 -38.70 53.16
N GLY A 220 25.99 -38.05 53.86
CA GLY A 220 26.68 -38.34 55.11
C GLY A 220 28.11 -37.82 54.96
N ALA A 221 28.53 -36.91 55.85
CA ALA A 221 29.90 -36.63 56.31
C ALA A 221 29.82 -35.47 57.31
#